data_AF-A0A6V8P725-F1
#
_entry.id   AF-A0A6V8P725-F1
#
_cell.length_a   1.000
_cell.length_b   1.000
_cell.length_c   1.000
_cell.angle_alpha   90.00
_cell.angle_beta   90.00
_cell.angle_gamma   90.00
#
_symmetry.space_group_name_H-M   'P 1'
#
loop_
_entity.id
_entity.type
_entity.pdbx_description
1 polymer ?
#
loop_
_entity_poly.entity_id
_entity_poly.type
_entity_poly.pdbx_seq_one_letter_code
_entity_poly.pdbx_strand_id
1 'polypeptide(L)'
;FMKNYHRDAELAPRDIVSRAIISEMVKTESSHVYLDMTHLEKDFVRKRFPQIYSTCLLYSVEITNELIPVSPAAHYIMGGVKTDVNGVTSIKKLYAAGEVACTGVDGANRLASNSLLEGLVDGARTGRAALEFGVQSSEFGVSDYPQTYHTIPEHDEIRMTLRKLM
;
A
#
# COMPACT_ATOMS: atom_id res chain seq x y z
N PHE A 1 2.37 -16.97 -18.50
CA PHE A 1 1.60 -16.05 -19.38
C PHE A 1 2.38 -14.79 -19.76
N MET A 2 3.35 -14.32 -18.96
CA MET A 2 4.02 -13.02 -19.14
C MET A 2 4.65 -12.78 -20.52
N LYS A 3 5.17 -13.82 -21.18
CA LYS A 3 5.73 -13.73 -22.54
C LYS A 3 4.75 -13.16 -23.59
N ASN A 4 3.43 -13.26 -23.34
CA ASN A 4 2.40 -12.70 -24.22
C ASN A 4 2.19 -11.18 -24.02
N TYR A 5 2.68 -10.62 -22.91
CA TYR A 5 2.44 -9.22 -22.52
C TYR A 5 3.68 -8.34 -22.66
N HIS A 6 4.87 -8.89 -22.41
CA HIS A 6 6.11 -8.13 -22.46
C HIS A 6 7.28 -9.03 -22.86
N ARG A 7 8.22 -8.49 -23.64
CA ARG A 7 9.42 -9.22 -24.11
C ARG A 7 10.30 -9.73 -22.97
N ASP A 8 10.40 -8.95 -21.89
CA ASP A 8 11.19 -9.29 -20.70
C ASP A 8 10.44 -10.22 -19.74
N ALA A 9 9.21 -10.62 -20.10
CA ALA A 9 8.37 -11.55 -19.35
C ALA A 9 8.29 -11.21 -17.85
N GLU A 10 8.64 -12.14 -16.96
CA GLU A 10 8.61 -11.97 -15.50
C GLU A 10 9.59 -10.89 -14.98
N LEU A 11 10.54 -10.43 -15.81
CA LEU A 11 11.48 -9.34 -15.49
C LEU A 11 11.01 -7.96 -15.98
N ALA A 12 9.80 -7.86 -16.53
CA ALA A 12 9.20 -6.58 -16.92
C ALA A 12 9.01 -5.64 -15.71
N PRO A 13 8.81 -4.32 -15.93
CA PRO A 13 8.51 -3.38 -14.87
C PRO A 13 7.30 -3.80 -14.01
N ARG A 14 7.34 -3.46 -12.72
CA ARG A 14 6.33 -3.87 -11.73
C ARG A 14 4.90 -3.60 -12.18
N ASP A 15 4.63 -2.41 -12.72
CA ASP A 15 3.28 -2.02 -13.16
C ASP A 15 2.78 -2.86 -14.34
N ILE A 16 3.66 -3.20 -15.29
CA ILE A 16 3.36 -4.09 -16.41
C ILE A 16 3.04 -5.50 -15.91
N VAL A 17 3.87 -6.04 -15.01
CA VAL A 17 3.63 -7.37 -14.42
C VAL A 17 2.29 -7.40 -13.68
N SER A 18 2.00 -6.41 -12.81
CA SER A 18 0.73 -6.34 -12.09
C SER A 18 -0.47 -6.25 -13.02
N ARG A 19 -0.42 -5.43 -14.08
CA ARG A 19 -1.50 -5.30 -15.07
C ARG A 19 -1.72 -6.59 -15.86
N ALA A 20 -0.65 -7.29 -16.23
CA ALA A 20 -0.73 -8.57 -16.91
C ALA A 20 -1.38 -9.64 -16.02
N ILE A 21 -1.04 -9.68 -14.72
CA ILE A 21 -1.68 -10.59 -13.76
C ILE A 21 -3.19 -10.34 -13.69
N ILE A 22 -3.63 -9.09 -13.52
CA ILE A 22 -5.06 -8.75 -13.48
C ILE A 22 -5.76 -9.14 -14.79
N SER A 23 -5.12 -8.87 -15.93
CA SER A 23 -5.68 -9.19 -17.25
C SER A 23 -5.88 -10.70 -17.43
N GLU A 24 -4.93 -11.52 -16.96
CA GLU A 24 -5.07 -12.98 -16.97
C GLU A 24 -6.14 -13.46 -15.97
N MET A 25 -6.16 -12.92 -14.75
CA MET A 25 -7.19 -13.26 -13.75
C MET A 25 -8.61 -13.04 -14.29
N VAL A 26 -8.85 -11.91 -14.97
CA VAL A 26 -10.14 -11.62 -15.62
C VAL A 26 -10.40 -12.60 -16.76
N LYS A 27 -9.41 -12.83 -17.63
CA LYS A 27 -9.56 -13.72 -18.80
C LYS A 27 -9.85 -15.17 -18.41
N THR A 28 -9.29 -15.64 -17.30
CA THR A 28 -9.45 -17.03 -16.85
C THR A 28 -10.49 -17.19 -15.75
N GLU A 29 -11.20 -16.11 -15.39
CA GLU A 29 -12.17 -16.10 -14.28
C GLU A 29 -11.58 -16.64 -12.96
N SER A 30 -10.30 -16.32 -12.69
CA SER A 30 -9.56 -16.79 -11.52
C SER A 30 -9.31 -15.67 -10.52
N SER A 31 -9.26 -16.01 -9.23
CA SER A 31 -8.92 -15.08 -8.15
C SER A 31 -7.41 -14.86 -7.96
N HIS A 32 -6.58 -15.64 -8.64
CA HIS A 32 -5.12 -15.60 -8.52
C HIS A 32 -4.44 -16.19 -9.77
N VAL A 33 -3.14 -15.95 -9.87
CA VAL A 33 -2.23 -16.69 -10.76
C VAL A 33 -1.19 -17.42 -9.92
N TYR A 34 -0.28 -18.14 -10.57
CA TYR A 34 0.76 -18.89 -9.88
C TYR A 34 2.15 -18.32 -10.14
N LEU A 35 2.95 -18.24 -9.08
CA LEU A 35 4.39 -18.07 -9.13
C LEU A 35 5.05 -19.44 -8.97
N ASP A 36 5.90 -19.82 -9.93
CA ASP A 36 6.55 -21.12 -9.96
C ASP A 36 8.05 -20.99 -9.66
N MET A 37 8.50 -21.67 -8.60
CA MET A 37 9.90 -21.80 -8.22
C MET A 37 10.36 -23.27 -8.19
N THR A 38 9.51 -24.21 -8.60
CA THR A 38 9.75 -25.66 -8.52
C THR A 38 10.90 -26.15 -9.42
N HIS A 39 11.23 -25.35 -10.44
CA HIS A 39 12.35 -25.57 -11.34
C HIS A 39 13.72 -25.20 -10.74
N LEU A 40 13.74 -24.56 -9.55
CA LEU A 40 14.98 -24.19 -8.84
C LEU A 40 15.36 -25.25 -7.82
N GLU A 41 16.67 -25.40 -7.58
CA GLU A 41 17.18 -26.31 -6.54
C GLU A 41 16.66 -25.92 -5.15
N LYS A 42 16.18 -26.92 -4.39
CA LYS A 42 15.52 -26.69 -3.10
C LYS A 42 16.41 -25.96 -2.10
N ASP A 43 17.67 -26.37 -2.03
CA ASP A 43 18.65 -25.76 -1.13
C ASP A 43 19.00 -24.33 -1.53
N PHE A 44 18.98 -24.03 -2.83
CA PHE A 44 19.13 -22.67 -3.33
C PHE A 44 17.98 -21.78 -2.85
N VAL A 45 16.73 -22.22 -3.02
CA VAL A 45 15.54 -21.47 -2.60
C VAL A 45 15.55 -21.20 -1.10
N ARG A 46 15.79 -22.23 -0.28
CA ARG A 46 15.84 -22.12 1.18
C ARG A 46 16.93 -21.17 1.66
N LYS A 47 18.11 -21.21 1.03
CA LYS A 47 19.23 -20.33 1.37
C LYS A 47 19.01 -18.89 0.92
N ARG A 48 18.43 -18.69 -0.27
CA ARG A 48 18.26 -17.37 -0.89
C ARG A 48 17.07 -16.59 -0.33
N PHE A 49 16.01 -17.30 0.07
CA PHE A 49 14.74 -16.72 0.53
C PHE A 49 14.24 -17.35 1.85
N PRO A 50 15.06 -17.37 2.92
CA PRO A 50 14.75 -18.12 4.14
C PRO A 50 13.45 -17.64 4.81
N GLN A 51 13.21 -16.33 4.84
CA GLN A 51 12.00 -15.75 5.43
C GLN A 51 10.74 -16.06 4.61
N ILE A 52 10.83 -16.00 3.27
CA ILE A 52 9.69 -16.33 2.40
C ILE A 52 9.36 -17.82 2.57
N TYR A 53 10.38 -18.68 2.53
CA TYR A 53 10.23 -20.12 2.73
C TYR A 53 9.53 -20.44 4.05
N SER A 54 10.04 -19.94 5.17
CA SER A 54 9.46 -20.20 6.48
C SER A 54 8.06 -19.63 6.61
N THR A 55 7.79 -18.44 6.06
CA THR A 55 6.47 -17.81 6.13
C THR A 55 5.43 -18.59 5.33
N CYS A 56 5.74 -18.98 4.10
CA CYS A 56 4.85 -19.79 3.27
C CYS A 56 4.53 -21.14 3.92
N LEU A 57 5.53 -21.78 4.55
CA LEU A 57 5.31 -23.02 5.29
C LEU A 57 4.33 -22.88 6.46
N LEU A 58 4.28 -21.72 7.14
CA LEU A 58 3.28 -21.48 8.20
C LEU A 58 1.85 -21.48 7.67
N TYR A 59 1.67 -21.20 6.37
CA TYR A 59 0.40 -21.25 5.66
C TYR A 59 0.24 -22.54 4.85
N SER A 60 1.03 -23.58 5.15
CA SER A 60 1.03 -24.87 4.44
C SER A 60 1.36 -24.74 2.95
N VAL A 61 2.22 -23.79 2.58
CA VAL A 61 2.71 -23.60 1.21
C VAL A 61 4.20 -23.95 1.12
N GLU A 62 4.54 -25.08 0.50
CA GLU A 62 5.89 -25.60 0.27
C GLU A 62 6.45 -25.13 -1.09
N ILE A 63 6.97 -23.90 -1.10
CA ILE A 63 7.39 -23.17 -2.31
C ILE A 63 8.47 -23.85 -3.17
N THR A 64 9.06 -24.96 -2.71
CA THR A 64 10.08 -25.72 -3.44
C THR A 64 9.53 -26.89 -4.25
N ASN A 65 8.26 -27.27 -4.07
CA ASN A 65 7.66 -28.39 -4.79
C ASN A 65 6.26 -28.11 -5.35
N GLU A 66 5.65 -26.98 -5.00
CA GLU A 66 4.33 -26.60 -5.49
C GLU A 66 4.27 -25.15 -5.98
N LEU A 67 3.20 -24.85 -6.70
CA LEU A 67 2.93 -23.53 -7.25
C LEU A 67 2.39 -22.59 -6.17
N ILE A 68 2.88 -21.36 -6.13
CA ILE A 68 2.51 -20.37 -5.11
C ILE A 68 1.36 -19.51 -5.65
N PRO A 69 0.15 -19.54 -5.06
CA PRO A 69 -0.93 -18.67 -5.49
C PRO A 69 -0.61 -17.22 -5.14
N VAL A 70 -0.68 -16.32 -6.12
CA VAL A 70 -0.40 -14.88 -5.96
C VAL A 70 -1.44 -14.04 -6.69
N SER A 71 -1.75 -12.88 -6.12
CA SER A 71 -2.55 -11.83 -6.76
C SER A 71 -1.98 -10.46 -6.42
N PRO A 72 -2.18 -9.44 -7.26
CA PRO A 72 -1.74 -8.08 -6.95
C PRO A 72 -2.55 -7.52 -5.77
N ALA A 73 -1.88 -6.74 -4.92
CA ALA A 73 -2.51 -6.04 -3.81
C ALA A 73 -2.18 -4.56 -3.86
N ALA A 74 -3.14 -3.71 -3.47
CA ALA A 74 -2.87 -2.29 -3.22
C ALA A 74 -1.82 -2.17 -2.11
N HIS A 75 -0.75 -1.41 -2.38
CA HIS A 75 0.45 -1.41 -1.54
C HIS A 75 0.85 -0.02 -1.02
N TYR A 76 0.59 1.04 -1.78
CA TYR A 76 0.99 2.40 -1.40
C TYR A 76 0.06 3.44 -2.01
N ILE A 77 -0.22 4.52 -1.28
CA ILE A 77 -1.01 5.66 -1.74
C ILE A 77 -0.08 6.88 -1.92
N MET A 78 0.23 7.24 -3.17
CA MET A 78 1.03 8.45 -3.47
C MET A 78 0.23 9.75 -3.34
N GLY A 79 -1.10 9.65 -3.39
CA GLY A 79 -1.99 10.79 -3.18
C GLY A 79 -2.25 11.04 -1.69
N GLY A 80 -3.25 11.84 -1.37
CA GLY A 80 -3.62 12.10 0.01
C GLY A 80 -4.01 13.55 0.24
N VAL A 81 -3.86 14.00 1.49
CA VAL A 81 -4.14 15.39 1.88
C VAL A 81 -3.10 16.30 1.25
N LYS A 82 -3.52 17.21 0.37
CA LYS A 82 -2.63 18.19 -0.25
C LYS A 82 -1.98 19.06 0.83
N THR A 83 -0.65 19.10 0.80
CA THR A 83 0.17 19.93 1.69
C THR A 83 1.21 20.72 0.92
N ASP A 84 1.79 21.72 1.56
CA ASP A 84 3.08 22.25 1.12
C ASP A 84 4.25 21.36 1.59
N VAL A 85 5.49 21.74 1.29
CA VAL A 85 6.70 20.99 1.66
C VAL A 85 6.97 20.91 3.17
N ASN A 86 6.18 21.62 3.98
CA ASN A 86 6.23 21.62 5.44
C ASN A 86 5.02 20.91 6.05
N GLY A 87 4.23 20.19 5.25
CA GLY A 87 3.06 19.44 5.72
C GLY A 87 1.87 20.30 6.13
N VAL A 88 1.87 21.59 5.78
CA VAL A 88 0.75 22.50 6.08
C VAL A 88 -0.38 22.26 5.11
N THR A 89 -1.59 21.99 5.63
CA THR A 89 -2.78 21.81 4.79
C THR A 89 -3.46 23.15 4.47
N SER A 90 -4.52 23.14 3.66
CA SER A 90 -5.37 24.31 3.44
C SER A 90 -6.19 24.72 4.69
N ILE A 91 -6.28 23.85 5.70
CA ILE A 91 -6.97 24.13 6.96
C ILE A 91 -5.94 24.59 7.99
N LYS A 92 -6.16 25.77 8.56
CA LYS A 92 -5.26 26.33 9.60
C LYS A 92 -5.14 25.37 10.77
N LYS A 93 -3.92 25.20 11.26
CA LYS A 93 -3.55 24.30 12.39
C LYS A 93 -3.76 22.81 12.11
N LEU A 94 -4.09 22.42 10.87
CA LEU A 94 -4.13 21.03 10.45
C LEU A 94 -2.94 20.73 9.56
N TYR A 95 -2.25 19.64 9.89
CA TYR A 95 -1.03 19.20 9.23
C TYR A 95 -1.15 17.74 8.80
N ALA A 96 -0.41 17.34 7.77
CA ALA A 96 -0.31 15.95 7.32
C ALA A 96 1.15 15.64 6.92
N ALA A 97 1.61 14.41 7.16
CA ALA A 97 2.97 13.96 6.83
C ALA A 97 3.01 12.45 6.56
N GLY A 98 3.96 12.00 5.73
CA GLY A 98 4.08 10.61 5.30
C GLY A 98 2.98 10.22 4.30
N GLU A 99 2.64 8.92 4.22
CA GLU A 99 1.72 8.36 3.20
C GLU A 99 0.31 8.98 3.17
N VAL A 100 -0.14 9.64 4.24
CA VAL A 100 -1.43 10.35 4.25
C VAL A 100 -1.37 11.70 3.52
N ALA A 101 -0.17 12.24 3.28
CA ALA A 101 0.04 13.55 2.67
C ALA A 101 0.34 13.42 1.16
N CYS A 102 -0.09 14.43 0.42
CA CYS A 102 0.31 14.64 -0.98
C CYS A 102 1.18 15.90 -1.02
N THR A 103 2.50 15.69 -0.86
CA THR A 103 3.53 16.75 -0.98
C THR A 103 3.96 16.97 -2.44
N GLY A 104 3.68 16.00 -3.31
CA GLY A 104 4.08 15.97 -4.71
C GLY A 104 5.41 15.27 -4.99
N VAL A 105 6.12 14.77 -3.97
CA VAL A 105 7.44 14.14 -4.13
C VAL A 105 7.40 12.87 -4.99
N ASP A 106 6.33 12.06 -4.84
CA ASP A 106 6.17 10.80 -5.58
C ASP A 106 5.57 10.97 -6.98
N GLY A 107 5.03 12.15 -7.30
CA GLY A 107 4.39 12.42 -8.59
C GLY A 107 3.35 11.34 -8.97
N ALA A 108 3.58 10.68 -10.12
CA ALA A 108 2.69 9.63 -10.63
C ALA A 108 3.09 8.20 -10.21
N ASN A 109 4.27 8.00 -9.61
CA ASN A 109 4.72 6.68 -9.17
C ASN A 109 5.83 6.80 -8.14
N ARG A 110 5.70 5.99 -7.08
CA ARG A 110 6.65 5.98 -5.98
C ARG A 110 7.90 5.17 -6.33
N LEU A 111 9.08 5.76 -6.16
CA LEU A 111 10.34 5.03 -6.20
C LEU A 111 10.55 4.22 -4.92
N ALA A 112 11.17 3.05 -5.04
CA ALA A 112 11.51 2.22 -3.88
C ALA A 112 12.34 3.01 -2.85
N SER A 113 12.19 2.66 -1.57
CA SER A 113 12.90 3.27 -0.42
C SER A 113 12.57 4.73 -0.08
N ASN A 114 11.83 5.46 -0.93
CA ASN A 114 11.49 6.85 -0.62
C ASN A 114 10.45 7.02 0.50
N SER A 115 9.49 6.11 0.68
CA SER A 115 8.41 6.31 1.68
C SER A 115 8.90 6.45 3.12
N LEU A 116 9.97 5.74 3.51
CA LEU A 116 10.54 5.89 4.85
C LEU A 116 11.22 7.26 5.00
N LEU A 117 11.94 7.70 3.96
CA LEU A 117 12.59 9.00 3.93
C LEU A 117 11.56 10.13 3.91
N GLU A 118 10.48 9.98 3.15
CA GLU A 118 9.33 10.89 3.14
C GLU A 118 8.76 11.00 4.57
N GLY A 119 8.43 9.88 5.21
CA GLY A 119 7.91 9.89 6.58
C GLY A 119 8.85 10.59 7.59
N LEU A 120 10.16 10.37 7.50
CA LEU A 120 11.15 10.98 8.39
C LEU A 120 11.36 12.47 8.12
N VAL A 121 11.55 12.84 6.85
CA VAL A 121 11.86 14.23 6.45
C VAL A 121 10.63 15.10 6.60
N ASP A 122 9.49 14.65 6.08
CA ASP A 122 8.24 15.41 6.16
C ASP A 122 7.77 15.47 7.60
N GLY A 123 7.80 14.35 8.34
CA GLY A 123 7.47 14.33 9.76
C GLY A 123 8.29 15.36 10.57
N ALA A 124 9.60 15.44 10.32
CA ALA A 124 10.45 16.42 10.98
C ALA A 124 10.16 17.88 10.57
N ARG A 125 9.85 18.14 9.29
CA ARG A 125 9.48 19.47 8.80
C ARG A 125 8.13 19.91 9.36
N THR A 126 7.14 19.03 9.28
CA THR A 126 5.79 19.22 9.80
C THR A 126 5.80 19.49 11.30
N GLY A 127 6.59 18.74 12.06
CA GLY A 127 6.78 18.99 13.49
C GLY A 127 7.32 20.39 13.80
N ARG A 128 8.30 20.88 13.03
CA ARG A 128 8.82 22.25 13.19
C ARG A 128 7.79 23.31 12.80
N ALA A 129 7.09 23.14 11.68
CA ALA A 129 6.04 24.06 11.24
C ALA A 129 4.87 24.14 12.23
N ALA A 130 4.55 23.04 12.89
CA ALA A 130 3.54 23.01 13.96
C ALA A 130 3.98 23.81 15.20
N LEU A 131 5.28 23.80 15.54
CA LEU A 131 5.82 24.58 16.66
C LEU A 131 5.83 26.10 16.38
N GLU A 132 6.14 26.51 15.14
CA GLU A 132 6.20 27.93 14.74
C GLU A 132 4.85 28.64 14.86
N PHE A 133 3.74 27.91 14.67
CA PHE A 133 2.40 28.48 14.84
C PHE A 133 2.10 28.89 16.29
N GLY A 134 2.86 28.36 17.26
CA GLY A 134 2.71 28.63 18.68
C GLY A 134 1.49 27.95 19.30
N VAL A 135 1.65 27.44 20.53
CA VAL A 135 0.52 27.00 21.35
C VAL A 135 -0.21 28.24 21.85
N GLN A 136 -1.14 28.78 21.05
CA GLN A 136 -2.13 29.69 21.60
C GLN A 136 -3.13 28.86 22.40
N SER A 137 -3.06 28.99 23.72
CA SER A 137 -4.11 28.52 24.63
C SER A 137 -5.38 29.31 24.37
N SER A 138 -6.20 28.84 23.44
CA SER A 138 -7.61 29.21 23.34
C SER A 138 -8.41 28.22 24.18
N GLU A 139 -9.34 28.70 25.01
CA GLU A 139 -10.38 27.84 25.56
C GLU A 139 -11.15 27.21 24.39
N PHE A 140 -10.99 25.90 24.20
CA PHE A 140 -11.78 25.15 23.26
C PHE A 140 -13.09 24.79 23.94
N GLY A 141 -14.20 25.32 23.44
CA GLY A 141 -15.51 24.78 23.79
C GLY A 141 -15.62 23.37 23.23
N VAL A 142 -15.93 22.39 24.08
CA VAL A 142 -16.36 21.09 23.59
C VAL A 142 -17.65 21.32 22.82
N SER A 143 -17.65 21.00 21.53
CA SER A 143 -18.89 21.06 20.75
C SER A 143 -19.90 20.05 21.32
N ASP A 144 -21.16 20.47 21.47
CA ASP A 144 -22.31 19.60 21.80
C ASP A 144 -22.64 18.64 20.65
N TYR A 145 -21.65 17.92 20.13
CA TYR A 145 -21.89 16.86 19.17
C TYR A 145 -22.74 15.78 19.85
N PRO A 146 -23.83 15.34 19.22
CA PRO A 146 -24.65 14.27 19.76
C PRO A 146 -23.77 13.03 19.97
N GLN A 147 -23.67 12.57 21.22
CA GLN A 147 -22.93 11.37 21.62
C GLN A 147 -23.58 10.07 21.10
N THR A 148 -24.73 10.17 20.43
CA THR A 148 -25.41 9.06 19.79
C THR A 148 -24.84 8.84 18.39
N TYR A 149 -23.91 7.89 18.30
CA TYR A 149 -23.47 7.36 17.03
C TYR A 149 -24.56 6.45 16.45
N HIS A 150 -25.10 6.80 15.29
CA HIS A 150 -25.92 5.88 14.51
C HIS A 150 -24.99 4.86 13.86
N THR A 151 -25.11 3.58 14.24
CA THR A 151 -24.47 2.50 13.50
C THR A 151 -25.18 2.36 12.16
N ILE A 152 -24.41 2.40 11.06
CA ILE A 152 -24.93 2.05 9.74
C ILE A 152 -25.28 0.56 9.79
N PRO A 153 -26.56 0.17 9.58
CA PRO A 153 -26.91 -1.24 9.46
C PRO A 153 -26.06 -1.90 8.37
N GLU A 154 -25.68 -3.17 8.56
CA GLU A 154 -24.95 -3.96 7.54
C GLU A 154 -23.59 -3.35 7.09
N HIS A 155 -22.97 -2.52 7.95
CA HIS A 155 -21.71 -1.85 7.61
C HIS A 155 -20.57 -2.80 7.18
N ASP A 156 -20.55 -4.05 7.66
CA ASP A 156 -19.58 -5.06 7.22
C ASP A 156 -19.80 -5.48 5.77
N GLU A 157 -21.06 -5.67 5.35
CA GLU A 157 -21.42 -5.99 3.96
C GLU A 157 -21.08 -4.83 3.03
N ILE A 158 -21.41 -3.60 3.44
CA ILE A 158 -21.04 -2.38 2.71
C ILE A 158 -19.52 -2.31 2.55
N ARG A 159 -18.74 -2.55 3.63
CA ARG A 159 -17.28 -2.54 3.59
C ARG A 159 -16.73 -3.59 2.63
N MET A 160 -17.24 -4.82 2.69
CA MET A 160 -16.80 -5.90 1.79
C MET A 160 -17.14 -5.61 0.34
N THR A 161 -18.32 -5.05 0.09
CA THR A 161 -18.77 -4.69 -1.26
C THR A 161 -17.90 -3.59 -1.86
N LEU A 162 -17.61 -2.54 -1.10
CA LEU A 162 -16.69 -1.48 -1.53
C LEU A 162 -15.30 -2.04 -1.85
N ARG A 163 -14.76 -2.95 -1.04
CA ARG A 163 -13.46 -3.59 -1.30
C ARG A 163 -13.43 -4.51 -2.53
N LYS A 164 -14.58 -5.06 -2.93
CA LYS A 164 -14.70 -5.87 -4.15
C LYS A 164 -14.89 -5.02 -5.40
N LEU A 165 -15.53 -3.85 -5.25
CA LEU A 165 -15.81 -2.92 -6.34
C LEU A 165 -14.56 -2.13 -6.76
N MET A 166 -13.78 -1.69 -5.76
CA MET A 166 -12.50 -0.97 -5.96
C MET A 166 -11.40 -1.92 -6.42
#